data_AF-A0A077FBD2-F1
#
_entry.id   AF-A0A077FBD2-F1
#
_cell.length_a   1.000
_cell.length_b   1.000
_cell.length_c   1.000
_cell.angle_alpha   90.00
_cell.angle_beta   90.00
_cell.angle_gamma   90.00
#
_symmetry.space_group_name_H-M   'P 1'
#
loop_
_entity.id
_entity.type
_entity.pdbx_description
1 polymer ?
#
loop_
_entity_poly.entity_id
_entity_poly.type
_entity_poly.pdbx_seq_one_letter_code
_entity_poly.pdbx_strand_id
1 'polypeptide(L)'
;MLNSNRSYWAALLFLLCLVGSAAHAVTIQSTRSQYEVGGVRYYFTVTSWEGGGDSFCNDMQAVTCSLYLVGAQRPGEYLSMVLGTNYWRIKPSTSMTTVRNQMSGFSIPFESSLFVPKEKKISDSFCISFAQGYSYSGSGGIIVPVGPCASVIKPALQCEIKGNAIINHRDVSDAAIDGNEAGTTLQLTCSGATSVIASASKESPSGVKLKADGSLYSKLTIEDKAAAPGVSIKVEDGLATPIAIKSTLYSKGTVEPGPFSGSTVLTISPP
;
A
#
# COMPACT_ATOMS: atom_id res chain seq x y z
N MET A 1 22.96 45.36 33.37
CA MET A 1 21.77 45.41 34.26
C MET A 1 20.57 45.72 33.37
N LEU A 2 19.71 44.73 33.10
CA LEU A 2 18.36 44.57 33.69
C LEU A 2 17.43 45.73 33.27
N ASN A 3 16.23 45.56 32.70
CA ASN A 3 15.36 44.39 32.53
C ASN A 3 14.13 44.81 31.67
N SER A 4 13.44 43.81 31.12
CA SER A 4 11.97 43.68 31.03
C SER A 4 11.12 44.56 30.09
N ASN A 5 10.69 43.92 28.98
CA ASN A 5 9.30 43.58 28.59
C ASN A 5 8.14 44.56 28.83
N ARG A 6 7.39 44.83 27.74
CA ARG A 6 5.92 44.74 27.55
C ARG A 6 5.55 45.57 26.30
N SER A 7 4.64 45.23 25.40
CA SER A 7 3.72 44.12 25.22
C SER A 7 3.27 44.18 23.76
N TYR A 8 3.43 43.08 23.03
CA TYR A 8 2.93 42.91 21.67
C TYR A 8 1.39 42.88 21.70
N TRP A 9 0.77 43.95 21.21
CA TRP A 9 -0.63 43.94 20.80
C TRP A 9 -0.72 43.57 19.31
N ALA A 10 -1.78 42.85 18.98
CA ALA A 10 -2.23 42.46 17.63
C ALA A 10 -1.54 41.25 16.98
N ALA A 11 -1.90 40.04 17.46
CA ALA A 11 -1.88 38.84 16.64
C ALA A 11 -3.06 37.94 17.01
N LEU A 12 -4.21 38.18 16.39
CA LEU A 12 -5.31 37.21 16.33
C LEU A 12 -6.03 37.35 14.98
N LEU A 13 -5.27 37.09 13.92
CA LEU A 13 -5.82 36.73 12.63
C LEU A 13 -6.19 35.25 12.70
N PHE A 14 -7.49 35.01 12.93
CA PHE A 14 -8.13 33.72 12.73
C PHE A 14 -7.80 33.21 11.33
N LEU A 15 -6.89 32.23 11.25
CA LEU A 15 -6.68 31.44 10.04
C LEU A 15 -7.92 30.53 9.88
N LEU A 16 -8.95 31.06 9.22
CA LEU A 16 -9.95 30.23 8.57
C LEU A 16 -9.23 29.50 7.43
N CYS A 17 -8.83 28.25 7.68
CA CYS A 17 -8.59 27.28 6.63
C CYS A 17 -9.94 27.03 5.92
N LEU A 18 -10.27 27.92 4.98
CA LEU A 18 -11.17 27.61 3.89
C LEU A 18 -10.50 26.49 3.09
N VAL A 19 -10.74 25.24 3.49
CA VAL A 19 -10.63 24.12 2.57
C VAL A 19 -11.72 24.38 1.54
N GLY A 20 -11.36 25.07 0.46
CA GLY A 20 -12.17 25.13 -0.73
C GLY A 20 -12.28 23.71 -1.27
N SER A 21 -13.26 22.95 -0.77
CA SER A 21 -13.74 21.78 -1.47
C SER A 21 -14.25 22.31 -2.81
N ALA A 22 -13.49 22.09 -3.89
CA ALA A 22 -14.07 22.16 -5.22
C ALA A 22 -15.25 21.19 -5.18
N ALA A 23 -16.47 21.73 -5.19
CA ALA A 23 -17.68 20.93 -5.14
C ALA A 23 -17.76 20.19 -6.47
N HIS A 24 -17.18 18.99 -6.53
CA HIS A 24 -17.31 18.13 -7.69
C HIS A 24 -18.76 17.62 -7.75
N ALA A 25 -19.37 17.75 -8.93
CA ALA A 25 -20.74 17.32 -9.22
C ALA A 25 -21.00 15.84 -8.89
N VAL A 26 -19.94 15.04 -8.90
CA VAL A 26 -19.94 13.63 -8.55
C VAL A 26 -18.82 13.43 -7.54
N THR A 27 -19.09 12.69 -6.47
CA THR A 27 -18.08 12.29 -5.48
C THR A 27 -17.93 10.79 -5.47
N ILE A 28 -16.69 10.32 -5.59
CA ILE A 28 -16.32 8.91 -5.46
C ILE A 28 -15.44 8.79 -4.23
N GLN A 29 -15.75 7.84 -3.37
CA GLN A 29 -14.97 7.52 -2.18
C GLN A 29 -14.47 6.09 -2.28
N SER A 30 -13.15 5.91 -2.29
CA SER A 30 -12.53 4.60 -2.12
C SER A 30 -12.77 4.10 -0.69
N THR A 31 -13.20 2.85 -0.54
CA THR A 31 -13.61 2.29 0.76
C THR A 31 -12.65 1.24 1.29
N ARG A 32 -12.17 0.33 0.43
CA ARG A 32 -11.14 -0.67 0.76
C ARG A 32 -10.51 -1.25 -0.50
N SER A 33 -9.49 -2.06 -0.33
CA SER A 33 -8.94 -2.90 -1.40
C SER A 33 -8.46 -4.22 -0.84
N GLN A 34 -8.40 -5.23 -1.70
CA GLN A 34 -7.99 -6.58 -1.32
C GLN A 34 -7.25 -7.26 -2.47
N TYR A 35 -6.24 -8.05 -2.12
CA TYR A 35 -5.61 -8.98 -3.04
C TYR A 35 -6.56 -10.16 -3.29
N GLU A 36 -6.68 -10.56 -4.56
CA GLU A 36 -7.46 -11.72 -4.99
C GLU A 36 -6.61 -12.58 -5.93
N VAL A 37 -7.04 -13.82 -6.17
CA VAL A 37 -6.40 -14.66 -7.17
C VAL A 37 -6.45 -13.95 -8.53
N GLY A 38 -5.26 -13.60 -9.06
CA GLY A 38 -5.11 -12.96 -10.37
C GLY A 38 -5.07 -11.44 -10.37
N GLY A 39 -5.14 -10.75 -9.23
CA GLY A 39 -5.07 -9.28 -9.21
C GLY A 39 -5.49 -8.61 -7.91
N VAL A 40 -5.86 -7.33 -8.00
CA VAL A 40 -6.32 -6.52 -6.87
C VAL A 40 -7.71 -6.00 -7.15
N ARG A 41 -8.60 -6.11 -6.16
CA ARG A 41 -9.93 -5.49 -6.20
C ARG A 41 -9.98 -4.23 -5.36
N TYR A 42 -10.39 -3.14 -5.99
CA TYR A 42 -10.62 -1.84 -5.35
C TYR A 42 -12.11 -1.62 -5.18
N TYR A 43 -12.55 -1.32 -3.96
CA TYR A 43 -13.94 -1.02 -3.63
C TYR A 43 -14.12 0.48 -3.48
N PHE A 44 -15.26 0.98 -3.93
CA PHE A 44 -15.59 2.39 -3.87
C PHE A 44 -17.10 2.59 -3.79
N THR A 45 -17.48 3.79 -3.34
CA THR A 45 -18.86 4.26 -3.27
C THR A 45 -18.98 5.58 -3.99
N VAL A 46 -19.94 5.71 -4.91
CA VAL A 46 -20.35 7.02 -5.44
C VAL A 46 -21.35 7.62 -4.47
N THR A 47 -20.98 8.70 -3.80
CA THR A 47 -21.72 9.26 -2.65
C THR A 47 -22.56 10.49 -3.02
N SER A 48 -22.30 11.11 -4.16
CA SER A 48 -23.09 12.23 -4.66
C SER A 48 -23.14 12.27 -6.19
N TRP A 49 -24.23 12.85 -6.69
CA TRP A 49 -24.48 13.12 -8.11
C TRP A 49 -25.35 14.36 -8.22
N GLU A 50 -24.81 15.52 -7.86
CA GLU A 50 -25.51 16.80 -7.83
C GLU A 50 -24.60 17.97 -8.26
N GLY A 51 -24.91 18.60 -9.41
CA GLY A 51 -24.60 20.01 -9.69
C GLY A 51 -23.32 20.40 -10.46
N GLY A 52 -23.49 21.21 -11.51
CA GLY A 52 -22.62 22.34 -11.93
C GLY A 52 -21.25 22.12 -12.57
N GLY A 53 -20.46 21.14 -12.11
CA GLY A 53 -19.13 20.83 -12.66
C GLY A 53 -19.18 19.67 -13.65
N ASP A 54 -18.30 19.66 -14.66
CA ASP A 54 -18.15 18.66 -15.73
C ASP A 54 -19.42 17.89 -16.10
N SER A 55 -20.11 18.34 -17.15
CA SER A 55 -21.35 17.70 -17.61
C SER A 55 -21.05 16.35 -18.26
N PHE A 56 -21.60 15.29 -17.68
CA PHE A 56 -21.52 13.93 -18.20
C PHE A 56 -22.51 13.76 -19.35
N CYS A 57 -22.08 13.13 -20.44
CA CYS A 57 -22.95 12.80 -21.57
C CYS A 57 -23.78 13.98 -22.09
N ASN A 58 -23.17 15.14 -22.25
CA ASN A 58 -23.86 16.39 -22.58
C ASN A 58 -23.85 16.74 -24.08
N ASP A 59 -23.14 15.99 -24.92
CA ASP A 59 -23.12 16.21 -26.36
C ASP A 59 -24.45 15.80 -26.99
N MET A 60 -25.33 16.79 -27.18
CA MET A 60 -26.66 16.61 -27.74
C MET A 60 -26.67 16.24 -29.23
N GLN A 61 -25.52 16.29 -29.93
CA GLN A 61 -25.40 15.80 -31.31
C GLN A 61 -25.20 14.28 -31.36
N ALA A 62 -24.78 13.68 -30.25
CA ALA A 62 -24.60 12.23 -30.18
C ALA A 62 -25.95 11.50 -30.11
N VAL A 63 -26.01 10.33 -30.73
CA VAL A 63 -27.18 9.43 -30.68
C VAL A 63 -27.23 8.70 -29.34
N THR A 64 -26.07 8.25 -28.85
CA THR A 64 -25.93 7.62 -27.54
C THR A 64 -24.64 8.05 -26.87
N CYS A 65 -24.65 8.06 -25.54
CA CYS A 65 -23.46 8.17 -24.71
C CYS A 65 -23.32 6.92 -23.84
N SER A 66 -22.13 6.35 -23.79
CA SER A 66 -21.77 5.24 -22.92
C SER A 66 -20.95 5.77 -21.74
N LEU A 67 -21.45 5.62 -20.52
CA LEU A 67 -20.70 5.89 -19.28
C LEU A 67 -20.11 4.61 -18.74
N TYR A 68 -18.87 4.70 -18.27
CA TYR A 68 -18.11 3.61 -17.67
C TYR A 68 -17.58 4.05 -16.31
N LEU A 69 -17.62 3.17 -15.32
CA LEU A 69 -16.74 3.29 -14.14
C LEU A 69 -15.42 2.62 -14.47
N VAL A 70 -14.32 3.37 -14.33
CA VAL A 70 -13.00 2.96 -14.77
C VAL A 70 -11.94 3.23 -13.71
N GLY A 71 -10.82 2.51 -13.81
CA GLY A 71 -9.59 2.83 -13.13
C GLY A 71 -8.65 3.58 -14.05
N ALA A 72 -8.14 4.72 -13.62
CA ALA A 72 -7.24 5.56 -14.38
C ALA A 72 -5.84 5.56 -13.80
N GLN A 73 -4.82 5.70 -14.65
CA GLN A 73 -3.44 5.68 -14.18
C GLN A 73 -3.11 6.87 -13.29
N ARG A 74 -3.58 8.06 -13.64
CA ARG A 74 -3.44 9.29 -12.85
C ARG A 74 -4.50 10.28 -13.31
N PRO A 75 -4.75 11.37 -12.55
CA PRO A 75 -5.58 12.46 -13.04
C PRO A 75 -5.08 12.95 -14.40
N GLY A 76 -5.93 12.95 -15.41
CA GLY A 76 -5.59 13.39 -16.77
C GLY A 76 -5.05 12.30 -17.71
N GLU A 77 -4.58 11.14 -17.22
CA GLU A 77 -3.98 10.09 -18.05
C GLU A 77 -4.83 8.82 -18.08
N TYR A 78 -5.53 8.66 -19.19
CA TYR A 78 -6.60 7.68 -19.30
C TYR A 78 -6.49 6.78 -20.55
N LEU A 79 -5.41 6.91 -21.34
CA LEU A 79 -5.14 6.05 -22.51
C LEU A 79 -4.93 4.57 -22.15
N SER A 80 -4.59 4.28 -20.89
CA SER A 80 -4.33 2.94 -20.38
C SER A 80 -5.25 2.57 -19.21
N MET A 81 -6.48 3.09 -19.23
CA MET A 81 -7.51 2.82 -18.23
C MET A 81 -7.83 1.32 -18.08
N VAL A 82 -8.34 0.95 -16.91
CA VAL A 82 -8.91 -0.36 -16.61
C VAL A 82 -10.42 -0.21 -16.62
N LEU A 83 -11.10 -0.85 -17.57
CA LEU A 83 -12.55 -0.79 -17.67
C LEU A 83 -13.18 -1.63 -16.55
N GLY A 84 -14.13 -1.04 -15.82
CA GLY A 84 -14.97 -1.77 -14.88
C GLY A 84 -16.11 -2.51 -15.58
N THR A 85 -16.84 -3.30 -14.80
CA THR A 85 -18.02 -4.03 -15.26
C THR A 85 -19.26 -3.15 -15.34
N ASN A 86 -19.27 -2.01 -14.64
CA ASN A 86 -20.40 -1.09 -14.64
C ASN A 86 -20.27 -0.12 -15.81
N TYR A 87 -21.23 -0.23 -16.72
CA TYR A 87 -21.39 0.72 -17.80
C TYR A 87 -22.87 0.93 -18.12
N TRP A 88 -23.20 2.10 -18.63
CA TRP A 88 -24.56 2.48 -19.00
C TRP A 88 -24.56 3.13 -20.36
N ARG A 89 -25.47 2.70 -21.24
CA ARG A 89 -25.72 3.36 -22.52
C ARG A 89 -26.99 4.19 -22.41
N ILE A 90 -26.84 5.50 -22.50
CA ILE A 90 -27.91 6.47 -22.25
C ILE A 90 -28.04 7.45 -23.41
N LYS A 91 -29.14 8.22 -23.43
CA LYS A 91 -29.28 9.37 -24.32
C LYS A 91 -28.57 10.58 -23.71
N PRO A 92 -27.81 11.35 -24.53
CA PRO A 92 -27.21 12.59 -24.06
C PRO A 92 -28.23 13.55 -23.48
N SER A 93 -27.81 14.30 -22.46
CA SER A 93 -28.67 15.23 -21.74
C SER A 93 -27.81 16.30 -21.07
N THR A 94 -28.28 17.54 -21.07
CA THR A 94 -27.69 18.64 -20.30
C THR A 94 -28.03 18.57 -18.80
N SER A 95 -29.02 17.76 -18.42
CA SER A 95 -29.40 17.50 -17.04
C SER A 95 -28.69 16.27 -16.48
N MET A 96 -27.83 16.48 -15.48
CA MET A 96 -27.18 15.40 -14.71
C MET A 96 -28.20 14.48 -14.03
N THR A 97 -29.34 15.01 -13.59
CA THR A 97 -30.43 14.21 -13.01
C THR A 97 -31.02 13.27 -14.06
N THR A 98 -31.23 13.74 -15.29
CA THR A 98 -31.72 12.92 -16.40
C THR A 98 -30.69 11.88 -16.81
N VAL A 99 -29.40 12.21 -16.79
CA VAL A 99 -28.30 11.24 -16.99
C VAL A 99 -28.38 10.13 -15.94
N ARG A 100 -28.46 10.50 -14.64
CA ARG A 100 -28.56 9.55 -13.52
C ARG A 100 -29.76 8.63 -13.65
N ASN A 101 -30.93 9.18 -13.94
CA ASN A 101 -32.17 8.42 -14.00
C ASN A 101 -32.20 7.39 -15.15
N GLN A 102 -31.33 7.54 -16.15
CA GLN A 102 -31.17 6.56 -17.23
C GLN A 102 -30.19 5.42 -16.88
N MET A 103 -29.39 5.55 -15.82
CA MET A 103 -28.43 4.53 -15.41
C MET A 103 -29.12 3.42 -14.60
N SER A 104 -29.62 2.41 -15.30
CA SER A 104 -30.29 1.26 -14.66
C SER A 104 -29.42 0.62 -13.57
N GLY A 105 -29.99 0.40 -12.39
CA GLY A 105 -29.29 -0.18 -11.23
C GLY A 105 -28.34 0.79 -10.50
N PHE A 106 -28.28 2.06 -10.91
CA PHE A 106 -27.49 3.08 -10.24
C PHE A 106 -28.38 3.93 -9.33
N SER A 107 -28.06 3.95 -8.03
CA SER A 107 -28.66 4.81 -7.01
C SER A 107 -27.56 5.32 -6.11
N ILE A 108 -27.71 6.53 -5.57
CA ILE A 108 -26.76 7.05 -4.57
C ILE A 108 -27.23 6.65 -3.16
N PRO A 109 -26.37 6.06 -2.31
CA PRO A 109 -24.98 5.69 -2.59
C PRO A 109 -24.88 4.47 -3.53
N PHE A 110 -23.96 4.52 -4.49
CA PHE A 110 -23.70 3.41 -5.41
C PHE A 110 -22.42 2.70 -5.00
N GLU A 111 -22.54 1.49 -4.47
CA GLU A 111 -21.40 0.67 -4.06
C GLU A 111 -20.95 -0.25 -5.19
N SER A 112 -19.65 -0.30 -5.45
CA SER A 112 -19.09 -1.11 -6.51
C SER A 112 -17.63 -1.48 -6.25
N SER A 113 -17.08 -2.33 -7.13
CA SER A 113 -15.67 -2.61 -7.18
C SER A 113 -15.11 -2.58 -8.60
N LEU A 114 -13.79 -2.45 -8.70
CA LEU A 114 -13.00 -2.58 -9.90
C LEU A 114 -11.91 -3.63 -9.65
N PHE A 115 -11.84 -4.65 -10.50
CA PHE A 115 -10.76 -5.62 -10.47
C PHE A 115 -9.66 -5.21 -11.45
N VAL A 116 -8.43 -5.15 -10.98
CA VAL A 116 -7.24 -4.87 -11.76
C VAL A 116 -6.42 -6.16 -11.85
N PRO A 117 -6.28 -6.77 -13.05
CA PRO A 117 -5.47 -7.96 -13.24
C PRO A 117 -3.99 -7.74 -12.87
N LYS A 118 -3.32 -8.75 -12.33
CA LYS A 118 -1.92 -8.67 -11.87
C LYS A 118 -0.93 -8.26 -12.98
N GLU A 119 -1.24 -8.57 -14.23
CA GLU A 119 -0.42 -8.22 -15.39
C GLU A 119 -0.52 -6.72 -15.73
N LYS A 120 -1.56 -6.04 -15.23
CA LYS A 120 -1.77 -4.62 -15.47
C LYS A 120 -0.94 -3.81 -14.47
N LYS A 121 0.10 -3.16 -15.00
CA LYS A 121 0.83 -2.13 -14.24
C LYS A 121 -0.07 -0.93 -13.98
N ILE A 122 -0.15 -0.53 -12.72
CA ILE A 122 -0.84 0.68 -12.28
C ILE A 122 0.14 1.62 -11.59
N SER A 123 -0.05 2.93 -11.75
CA SER A 123 0.77 3.94 -11.08
C SER A 123 0.38 4.10 -9.60
N ASP A 124 1.25 4.73 -8.81
CA ASP A 124 0.94 5.12 -7.43
C ASP A 124 -0.22 6.11 -7.31
N SER A 125 -0.53 6.83 -8.38
CA SER A 125 -1.65 7.77 -8.48
C SER A 125 -2.90 7.17 -9.13
N PHE A 126 -2.98 5.83 -9.19
CA PHE A 126 -4.15 5.14 -9.73
C PHE A 126 -5.41 5.53 -8.97
N CYS A 127 -6.51 5.75 -9.70
CA CYS A 127 -7.74 6.28 -9.14
C CYS A 127 -8.98 5.68 -9.82
N ILE A 128 -10.12 5.74 -9.14
CA ILE A 128 -11.42 5.43 -9.72
C ILE A 128 -12.02 6.72 -10.29
N SER A 129 -12.54 6.64 -11.51
CA SER A 129 -13.17 7.74 -12.22
C SER A 129 -14.31 7.25 -13.11
N PHE A 130 -14.97 8.19 -13.79
CA PHE A 130 -15.85 7.87 -14.89
C PHE A 130 -15.16 8.13 -16.23
N ALA A 131 -15.59 7.41 -17.25
CA ALA A 131 -15.27 7.71 -18.64
C ALA A 131 -16.55 7.69 -19.47
N GLN A 132 -16.59 8.51 -20.52
CA GLN A 132 -17.72 8.63 -21.42
C GLN A 132 -17.27 8.43 -22.87
N GLY A 133 -18.04 7.70 -23.65
CA GLY A 133 -17.86 7.55 -25.10
C GLY A 133 -19.13 7.92 -25.83
N TYR A 134 -19.03 8.74 -26.87
CA TYR A 134 -20.17 9.12 -27.69
C TYR A 134 -20.31 8.21 -28.91
N SER A 135 -21.53 8.09 -29.45
CA SER A 135 -21.77 7.49 -30.77
C SER A 135 -22.67 8.42 -31.57
N TYR A 136 -22.28 8.71 -32.80
CA TYR A 136 -23.01 9.58 -33.73
C TYR A 136 -23.60 8.73 -34.87
N SER A 137 -24.43 9.34 -35.72
CA SER A 137 -25.01 8.64 -36.87
C SER A 137 -23.91 8.17 -37.83
N GLY A 138 -23.63 6.86 -37.82
CA GLY A 138 -22.63 6.24 -38.72
C GLY A 138 -21.18 6.28 -38.21
N SER A 139 -20.90 6.80 -37.02
CA SER A 139 -19.54 6.83 -36.44
C SER A 139 -19.52 6.60 -34.93
N GLY A 140 -18.49 5.90 -34.45
CA GLY A 140 -18.19 5.76 -33.03
C GLY A 140 -17.25 6.87 -32.54
N GLY A 141 -17.41 7.28 -31.29
CA GLY A 141 -16.55 8.27 -30.63
C GLY A 141 -15.47 7.61 -29.76
N ILE A 142 -14.51 8.45 -29.36
CA ILE A 142 -13.43 8.08 -28.43
C ILE A 142 -13.98 8.08 -27.00
N ILE A 143 -13.54 7.12 -26.18
CA ILE A 143 -13.82 7.13 -24.75
C ILE A 143 -12.88 8.13 -24.08
N VAL A 144 -13.45 9.15 -23.46
CA VAL A 144 -12.74 10.22 -22.76
C VAL A 144 -13.09 10.22 -21.27
N PRO A 145 -12.16 10.60 -20.39
CA PRO A 145 -12.44 10.73 -18.96
C PRO A 145 -13.49 11.81 -18.68
N VAL A 146 -14.22 11.65 -17.58
CA VAL A 146 -15.13 12.69 -17.06
C VAL A 146 -15.25 12.57 -15.54
N GLY A 147 -15.37 13.71 -14.86
CA GLY A 147 -15.61 13.75 -13.42
C GLY A 147 -14.35 13.54 -12.56
N PRO A 148 -14.52 13.27 -11.26
CA PRO A 148 -13.42 13.19 -10.31
C PRO A 148 -12.54 11.96 -10.55
N CYS A 149 -11.32 12.02 -10.03
CA CYS A 149 -10.37 10.91 -9.97
C CYS A 149 -10.06 10.64 -8.49
N ALA A 150 -10.78 9.68 -7.90
CA ALA A 150 -10.67 9.34 -6.50
C ALA A 150 -9.56 8.30 -6.26
N SER A 151 -8.48 8.71 -5.58
CA SER A 151 -7.34 7.85 -5.29
C SER A 151 -7.79 6.54 -4.64
N VAL A 152 -7.23 5.43 -5.10
CA VAL A 152 -7.52 4.12 -4.50
C VAL A 152 -6.85 3.98 -3.13
N ILE A 153 -7.46 3.20 -2.25
CA ILE A 153 -6.78 2.70 -1.05
C ILE A 153 -5.86 1.57 -1.51
N LYS A 154 -4.57 1.64 -1.20
CA LYS A 154 -3.62 0.54 -1.49
C LYS A 154 -3.96 -0.68 -0.63
N PRO A 155 -3.95 -1.90 -1.18
CA PRO A 155 -4.27 -3.09 -0.39
C PRO A 155 -3.22 -3.27 0.69
N ALA A 156 -3.67 -3.63 1.89
CA ALA A 156 -2.77 -3.94 2.99
C ALA A 156 -1.94 -5.17 2.63
N LEU A 157 -0.62 -5.04 2.68
CA LEU A 157 0.30 -6.15 2.45
C LEU A 157 0.17 -7.15 3.59
N GLN A 158 -0.11 -8.41 3.27
CA GLN A 158 -0.10 -9.50 4.24
C GLN A 158 1.13 -10.37 3.97
N CYS A 159 1.98 -10.53 4.96
CA CYS A 159 3.17 -11.36 4.86
C CYS A 159 3.14 -12.48 5.91
N GLU A 160 3.59 -13.65 5.51
CA GLU A 160 3.71 -14.85 6.33
C GLU A 160 5.15 -15.36 6.29
N ILE A 161 5.68 -15.73 7.45
CA ILE A 161 7.00 -16.38 7.57
C ILE A 161 6.80 -17.84 7.96
N LYS A 162 7.40 -18.75 7.20
CA LYS A 162 7.44 -20.20 7.48
C LYS A 162 8.86 -20.69 7.66
N GLY A 163 9.03 -21.80 8.37
CA GLY A 163 10.31 -22.46 8.56
C GLY A 163 10.68 -22.63 10.03
N ASN A 164 11.86 -23.20 10.26
CA ASN A 164 12.38 -23.39 11.61
C ASN A 164 13.22 -22.17 12.04
N ALA A 165 12.76 -21.45 13.06
CA ALA A 165 13.46 -20.28 13.58
C ALA A 165 14.62 -20.62 14.55
N ILE A 166 14.86 -21.90 14.86
CA ILE A 166 15.92 -22.33 15.76
C ILE A 166 17.27 -22.29 15.04
N ILE A 167 18.20 -21.49 15.58
CA ILE A 167 19.60 -21.51 15.18
C ILE A 167 20.39 -22.29 16.24
N ASN A 168 20.98 -23.42 15.84
CA ASN A 168 21.68 -24.31 16.77
C ASN A 168 23.19 -24.33 16.49
N HIS A 169 23.97 -23.79 17.44
CA HIS A 169 25.43 -23.79 17.41
C HIS A 169 26.07 -25.14 17.77
N ARG A 170 25.27 -26.11 18.24
CA ARG A 170 25.71 -27.41 18.74
C ARG A 170 26.72 -27.26 19.87
N ASP A 171 27.53 -28.30 20.09
CA ASP A 171 28.62 -28.25 21.04
C ASP A 171 29.76 -27.38 20.50
N VAL A 172 30.12 -26.33 21.24
CA VAL A 172 31.19 -25.39 20.89
C VAL A 172 32.23 -25.46 21.99
N SER A 173 33.49 -25.70 21.62
CA SER A 173 34.61 -25.66 22.57
C SER A 173 35.00 -24.23 22.90
N ASP A 174 35.59 -24.01 24.08
CA ASP A 174 36.00 -22.69 24.55
C ASP A 174 36.90 -21.94 23.55
N ALA A 175 37.79 -22.67 22.87
CA ALA A 175 38.71 -22.12 21.86
C ALA A 175 38.02 -21.74 20.54
N ALA A 176 36.78 -22.19 20.32
CA ALA A 176 36.03 -22.00 19.08
C ALA A 176 34.76 -21.15 19.28
N ILE A 177 34.57 -20.51 20.45
CA ILE A 177 33.41 -19.66 20.72
C ILE A 177 33.39 -18.47 19.78
N ASP A 178 34.44 -17.64 19.80
CA ASP A 178 34.45 -16.40 19.03
C ASP A 178 34.50 -16.67 17.53
N GLY A 179 33.47 -16.18 16.82
CA GLY A 179 33.35 -16.40 15.38
C GLY A 179 32.65 -17.70 15.00
N ASN A 180 32.18 -18.51 15.94
CA ASN A 180 31.35 -19.67 15.61
C ASN A 180 30.06 -19.21 14.92
N GLU A 181 29.80 -19.74 13.72
CA GLU A 181 28.61 -19.39 12.94
C GLU A 181 27.61 -20.55 12.89
N ALA A 182 26.34 -20.20 13.01
CA ALA A 182 25.22 -21.09 12.70
C ALA A 182 24.11 -20.26 12.04
N GLY A 183 23.22 -20.91 11.30
CA GLY A 183 22.14 -20.19 10.62
C GLY A 183 20.94 -21.05 10.32
N THR A 184 19.87 -20.37 9.91
CA THR A 184 18.64 -20.96 9.41
C THR A 184 18.14 -20.17 8.21
N THR A 185 17.25 -20.78 7.43
CA THR A 185 16.56 -20.11 6.33
C THR A 185 15.06 -20.16 6.59
N LEU A 186 14.44 -18.98 6.60
CA LEU A 186 12.99 -18.82 6.68
C LEU A 186 12.43 -18.49 5.30
N GLN A 187 11.16 -18.80 5.08
CA GLN A 187 10.44 -18.55 3.85
C GLN A 187 9.42 -17.44 4.07
N LEU A 188 9.65 -16.27 3.48
CA LEU A 188 8.74 -15.13 3.51
C LEU A 188 7.84 -15.15 2.28
N THR A 189 6.53 -15.16 2.46
CA THR A 189 5.56 -15.00 1.38
C THR A 189 4.70 -13.78 1.66
N CYS A 190 4.48 -12.93 0.67
CA CYS A 190 3.58 -11.78 0.81
C CYS A 190 2.50 -11.78 -0.26
N SER A 191 1.34 -11.20 0.06
CA SER A 191 0.19 -11.09 -0.83
C SER A 191 0.37 -10.11 -2.00
N GLY A 192 1.58 -9.56 -2.20
CA GLY A 192 1.87 -8.61 -3.25
C GLY A 192 3.37 -8.39 -3.43
N ALA A 193 3.78 -8.05 -4.64
CA ALA A 193 5.17 -7.76 -4.96
C ALA A 193 5.59 -6.40 -4.41
N THR A 194 6.64 -6.36 -3.59
CA THR A 194 7.12 -5.13 -2.94
C THR A 194 8.53 -5.32 -2.38
N SER A 195 9.07 -4.29 -1.72
CA SER A 195 10.22 -4.46 -0.82
C SER A 195 9.77 -4.28 0.63
N VAL A 196 10.07 -5.27 1.46
CA VAL A 196 9.85 -5.20 2.91
C VAL A 196 11.17 -4.99 3.65
N ILE A 197 11.11 -4.50 4.88
CA ILE A 197 12.26 -4.42 5.78
C ILE A 197 12.18 -5.55 6.79
N ALA A 198 13.16 -6.46 6.74
CA ALA A 198 13.35 -7.51 7.73
C ALA A 198 14.37 -7.06 8.78
N SER A 199 14.00 -7.02 10.05
CA SER A 199 14.92 -6.65 11.14
C SER A 199 14.83 -7.63 12.31
N ALA A 200 15.96 -7.88 12.98
CA ALA A 200 15.97 -8.65 14.23
C ALA A 200 16.40 -7.76 15.39
N SER A 201 15.64 -7.79 16.48
CA SER A 201 15.90 -6.96 17.65
C SER A 201 17.21 -7.36 18.33
N LYS A 202 17.87 -6.41 18.99
CA LYS A 202 19.03 -6.67 19.85
C LYS A 202 18.68 -6.32 21.30
N GLU A 203 19.03 -7.18 22.23
CA GLU A 203 18.86 -6.93 23.68
C GLU A 203 19.90 -5.94 24.21
N SER A 204 21.06 -5.84 23.54
CA SER A 204 22.16 -4.96 23.91
C SER A 204 22.92 -4.47 22.68
N PRO A 205 23.81 -3.47 22.81
CA PRO A 205 24.75 -3.11 21.74
C PRO A 205 25.63 -4.28 21.27
N SER A 206 25.80 -5.30 22.11
CA SER A 206 26.63 -6.48 21.83
C SER A 206 25.87 -7.62 21.12
N GLY A 207 24.56 -7.48 20.92
CA GLY A 207 23.70 -8.48 20.28
C GLY A 207 22.70 -9.10 21.23
N VAL A 208 22.26 -10.32 20.90
CA VAL A 208 21.37 -11.15 21.74
C VAL A 208 22.19 -11.79 22.84
N LYS A 209 21.76 -11.67 24.10
CA LYS A 209 22.47 -12.27 25.24
C LYS A 209 22.12 -13.76 25.30
N LEU A 210 23.14 -14.62 25.40
CA LEU A 210 22.95 -16.08 25.42
C LEU A 210 23.18 -16.70 26.81
N LYS A 211 23.84 -15.96 27.72
CA LYS A 211 24.05 -16.35 29.12
C LYS A 211 23.75 -15.19 30.05
N ALA A 212 23.17 -15.49 31.22
CA ALA A 212 22.67 -14.48 32.17
C ALA A 212 23.78 -13.59 32.77
N ASP A 213 24.99 -14.11 32.90
CA ASP A 213 26.20 -13.38 33.33
C ASP A 213 26.68 -12.34 32.29
N GLY A 214 26.20 -12.43 31.05
CA GLY A 214 26.63 -11.57 29.95
C GLY A 214 28.03 -11.89 29.44
N SER A 215 28.52 -13.12 29.63
CA SER A 215 29.79 -13.60 29.08
C SER A 215 29.69 -14.01 27.61
N LEU A 216 28.48 -14.33 27.10
CA LEU A 216 28.27 -14.83 25.74
C LEU A 216 27.08 -14.14 25.05
N TYR A 217 27.31 -13.73 23.80
CA TYR A 217 26.32 -13.08 22.93
C TYR A 217 26.31 -13.69 21.52
N SER A 218 25.22 -13.42 20.80
CA SER A 218 25.11 -13.65 19.35
C SER A 218 24.93 -12.33 18.60
N LYS A 219 25.72 -12.17 17.53
CA LYS A 219 25.50 -11.15 16.50
C LYS A 219 24.66 -11.77 15.38
N LEU A 220 23.54 -11.15 15.07
CA LEU A 220 22.65 -11.62 14.01
C LEU A 220 22.84 -10.84 12.71
N THR A 221 22.87 -11.58 11.61
CA THR A 221 22.78 -11.03 10.26
C THR A 221 21.59 -11.62 9.51
N ILE A 222 21.03 -10.81 8.60
CA ILE A 222 20.00 -11.19 7.64
C ILE A 222 20.60 -10.91 6.26
N GLU A 223 20.65 -11.90 5.37
CA GLU A 223 21.32 -11.77 4.05
C GLU A 223 22.74 -11.17 4.18
N ASP A 224 23.50 -11.67 5.14
CA ASP A 224 24.87 -11.25 5.50
C ASP A 224 25.03 -9.77 5.92
N LYS A 225 23.93 -9.05 6.14
CA LYS A 225 23.91 -7.69 6.67
C LYS A 225 23.47 -7.68 8.12
N ALA A 226 23.97 -6.73 8.92
CA ALA A 226 23.55 -6.58 10.30
C ALA A 226 22.02 -6.52 10.41
N ALA A 227 21.42 -7.37 11.26
CA ALA A 227 19.97 -7.52 11.29
C ALA A 227 19.24 -6.35 11.96
N ALA A 228 19.88 -5.66 12.92
CA ALA A 228 19.22 -4.65 13.74
C ALA A 228 18.79 -3.36 13.00
N PRO A 229 19.58 -2.80 12.06
CA PRO A 229 19.13 -1.66 11.23
C PRO A 229 18.00 -2.01 10.25
N GLY A 230 17.75 -3.30 10.02
CA GLY A 230 16.84 -3.78 9.00
C GLY A 230 17.49 -3.95 7.63
N VAL A 231 17.00 -4.95 6.90
CA VAL A 231 17.46 -5.34 5.57
C VAL A 231 16.29 -5.33 4.61
N SER A 232 16.44 -4.62 3.50
CA SER A 232 15.46 -4.60 2.41
C SER A 232 15.49 -5.93 1.67
N ILE A 233 14.34 -6.62 1.70
CA ILE A 233 14.08 -7.87 0.98
C ILE A 233 13.07 -7.58 -0.11
N LYS A 234 13.36 -8.02 -1.34
CA LYS A 234 12.39 -7.96 -2.44
C LYS A 234 11.55 -9.23 -2.41
N VAL A 235 10.24 -9.06 -2.42
CA VAL A 235 9.28 -10.17 -2.47
C VAL A 235 8.46 -10.08 -3.75
N GLU A 236 8.14 -11.24 -4.30
CA GLU A 236 7.22 -11.36 -5.41
C GLU A 236 5.86 -11.85 -4.91
N ASP A 237 4.80 -11.49 -5.64
CA ASP A 237 3.42 -11.79 -5.25
C ASP A 237 3.19 -13.30 -5.14
N GLY A 238 2.83 -13.77 -3.93
CA GLY A 238 2.51 -15.16 -3.65
C GLY A 238 3.69 -16.13 -3.72
N LEU A 239 4.91 -15.65 -3.97
CA LEU A 239 6.09 -16.49 -4.07
C LEU A 239 6.90 -16.48 -2.77
N ALA A 240 7.30 -17.67 -2.33
CA ALA A 240 8.15 -17.85 -1.18
C ALA A 240 9.56 -17.32 -1.47
N THR A 241 9.97 -16.31 -0.73
CA THR A 241 11.30 -15.71 -0.78
C THR A 241 12.13 -16.23 0.40
N PRO A 242 13.26 -16.92 0.16
CA PRO A 242 14.13 -17.38 1.24
C PRO A 242 14.83 -16.19 1.90
N ILE A 243 14.92 -16.22 3.22
CA ILE A 243 15.66 -15.26 4.05
C ILE A 243 16.64 -16.03 4.93
N ALA A 244 17.93 -15.84 4.69
CA ALA A 244 19.00 -16.41 5.49
C ALA A 244 19.24 -15.57 6.74
N ILE A 245 19.17 -16.22 7.90
CA ILE A 245 19.48 -15.63 9.20
C ILE A 245 20.69 -16.37 9.76
N LYS A 246 21.73 -15.61 10.11
CA LYS A 246 22.96 -16.16 10.66
C LYS A 246 23.24 -15.56 12.02
N SER A 247 23.74 -16.39 12.91
CA SER A 247 24.19 -16.08 14.26
C SER A 247 25.69 -16.33 14.32
N THR A 248 26.44 -15.32 14.77
CA THR A 248 27.87 -15.42 15.04
C THR A 248 28.11 -15.20 16.53
N LEU A 249 28.70 -16.19 17.20
CA LEU A 249 28.99 -16.11 18.63
C LEU A 249 30.13 -15.11 18.91
N TYR A 250 30.01 -14.44 20.04
CA TYR A 250 31.02 -13.53 20.56
C TYR A 250 30.99 -13.51 22.09
N SER A 251 32.16 -13.66 22.70
CA SER A 251 32.36 -13.70 24.15
C SER A 251 32.87 -12.37 24.71
N LYS A 252 32.63 -12.16 26.00
CA LYS A 252 33.24 -11.10 26.81
C LYS A 252 33.89 -11.72 28.04
N GLY A 253 35.20 -11.91 27.97
CA GLY A 253 35.94 -12.59 29.02
C GLY A 253 35.74 -14.11 28.97
N THR A 254 35.98 -14.77 30.09
CA THR A 254 35.84 -16.24 30.20
C THR A 254 34.38 -16.64 30.21
N VAL A 255 34.01 -17.60 29.35
CA VAL A 255 32.68 -18.20 29.33
C VAL A 255 32.73 -19.50 30.12
N GLU A 256 31.93 -19.61 31.19
CA GLU A 256 31.86 -20.87 31.93
C GLU A 256 31.26 -22.00 31.07
N PRO A 257 31.75 -23.25 31.18
CA PRO A 257 31.14 -24.39 30.50
C PRO A 257 29.67 -24.58 30.87
N GLY A 258 28.86 -24.99 29.89
CA GLY A 258 27.45 -25.30 30.10
C GLY A 258 26.56 -24.85 28.95
N PRO A 259 25.25 -25.14 29.01
CA PRO A 259 24.31 -24.76 27.98
C PRO A 259 24.13 -23.24 27.92
N PHE A 260 23.82 -22.73 26.73
CA PHE A 260 23.47 -21.34 26.50
C PHE A 260 22.27 -21.24 25.55
N SER A 261 21.49 -20.17 25.70
CA SER A 261 20.31 -19.92 24.87
C SER A 261 19.90 -18.46 24.95
N GLY A 262 19.37 -17.92 23.85
CA GLY A 262 18.76 -16.61 23.82
C GLY A 262 17.64 -16.57 22.78
N SER A 263 16.88 -15.48 22.76
CA SER A 263 15.76 -15.31 21.84
C SER A 263 15.69 -13.89 21.33
N THR A 264 15.18 -13.71 20.12
CA THR A 264 14.84 -12.39 19.59
C THR A 264 13.63 -12.50 18.67
N VAL A 265 13.10 -11.35 18.28
CA VAL A 265 11.97 -11.24 17.35
C VAL A 265 12.48 -10.76 15.99
N LEU A 266 12.15 -11.52 14.95
CA LEU A 266 12.23 -11.08 13.55
C LEU A 266 10.95 -10.30 13.21
N THR A 267 11.12 -9.05 12.81
CA THR A 267 10.03 -8.16 12.39
C THR A 267 10.11 -7.94 10.89
N ILE A 268 8.97 -8.11 10.21
CA ILE A 268 8.80 -7.75 8.80
C ILE A 268 7.89 -6.53 8.74
N SER A 269 8.43 -5.43 8.23
CA SER A 269 7.69 -4.20 8.03
C SER A 269 7.45 -3.95 6.54
N PRO A 270 6.20 -3.68 6.13
CA PRO A 270 5.93 -3.08 4.83
C PRO A 270 6.73 -1.77 4.66
N PRO A 271 6.99 -1.33 3.42
CA PRO A 271 7.69 -0.09 3.14
C PRO A 271 6.89 1.16 3.57
#